data_AF-A0AAE1NLJ4-F1
#
_entry.id   AF-A0AAE1NLJ4-F1
#
_cell.length_a   1.000
_cell.length_b   1.000
_cell.length_c   1.000
_cell.angle_alpha   90.00
_cell.angle_beta   90.00
_cell.angle_gamma   90.00
#
_symmetry.space_group_name_H-M   'P 1'
#
loop_
_entity.id
_entity.type
_entity.pdbx_description
1 polymer ?
#
loop_
_entity_poly.entity_id
_entity_poly.type
_entity_poly.pdbx_seq_one_letter_code
_entity_poly.pdbx_strand_id
1 'polypeptide(L)'
;MLSVTAMVTTSVPWSKRHISAWQQQFLDSAGSHDSFSYSLSEGNGEIGPDAPQYVTSLSRVCPALVRPAILRWSVTQKATVTDQLTHGVRYFDIRVASRDSRFYFVHGLYGGDLQVLLSQIQRFLSSHPGEVVLLDFQHFHGLTTTDHTALKVLLRQTFTTTLAPIMHSPTLSYLTRYKYQVLVFYRNLGASSGVSWLWPSGFLPNPWPDTTSVSEMLRFLKDHLKLRNSDKFFVTQCVLTPSGGYVAARLLSSLKTMATKTNRVLPEWVNGLEDGPPGANIIMTDFVEQNDWILPSTIVSKNYQSLLT
;
A
#
# COMPACT_ATOMS: atom_id res chain seq x y z
N MET A 1 -18.59 -29.58 9.31
CA MET A 1 -17.64 -28.83 8.46
C MET A 1 -18.27 -27.50 8.13
N LEU A 2 -17.85 -26.42 8.79
CA LEU A 2 -18.31 -25.08 8.46
C LEU A 2 -17.54 -24.60 7.22
N SER A 3 -18.26 -24.01 6.27
CA SER A 3 -17.69 -23.38 5.08
C SER A 3 -16.62 -22.34 5.48
N VAL A 4 -15.51 -22.30 4.75
CA VAL A 4 -14.41 -21.31 4.90
C VAL A 4 -14.93 -19.87 4.87
N THR A 5 -16.08 -19.62 4.22
CA THR A 5 -16.77 -18.33 4.19
C THR A 5 -17.26 -17.88 5.58
N ALA A 6 -17.58 -18.80 6.50
CA ALA A 6 -18.11 -18.48 7.82
C ALA A 6 -17.02 -18.10 8.85
N MET A 7 -15.75 -18.41 8.60
CA MET A 7 -14.64 -18.01 9.47
C MET A 7 -14.22 -16.54 9.27
N VAL A 8 -14.49 -15.99 8.09
CA VAL A 8 -14.16 -14.58 7.74
C VAL A 8 -15.23 -13.61 8.26
N THR A 9 -16.47 -14.08 8.47
CA THR A 9 -17.59 -13.24 8.95
C THR A 9 -17.64 -13.04 10.46
N THR A 10 -16.80 -13.72 11.24
CA THR A 10 -16.68 -13.46 12.68
C THR A 10 -15.53 -12.49 12.93
N SER A 11 -15.91 -11.25 13.20
CA SER A 11 -15.12 -10.12 13.73
C SER A 11 -14.25 -10.47 14.93
N VAL A 12 -13.16 -11.22 14.73
CA VAL A 12 -12.17 -11.43 15.78
C VAL A 12 -10.98 -10.51 15.50
N PRO A 13 -10.78 -9.46 16.32
CA PRO A 13 -9.64 -8.56 16.20
C PRO A 13 -8.34 -9.35 16.22
N TRP A 14 -7.38 -8.94 15.41
CA TRP A 14 -6.10 -9.63 15.29
C TRP A 14 -5.32 -9.66 16.63
N SER A 15 -5.61 -8.70 17.52
CA SER A 15 -5.02 -8.61 18.86
C SER A 15 -5.62 -9.48 19.96
N LYS A 16 -6.75 -10.16 19.74
CA LYS A 16 -7.45 -10.90 20.81
C LYS A 16 -7.02 -12.36 20.97
N ARG A 17 -5.95 -12.80 20.32
CA ARG A 17 -5.47 -14.18 20.42
C ARG A 17 -4.05 -14.18 20.99
N HIS A 18 -3.85 -14.88 22.09
CA HIS A 18 -2.57 -14.98 22.79
C HIS A 18 -1.52 -15.63 21.85
N ILE A 19 -0.73 -14.81 21.17
CA ILE A 19 0.42 -15.24 20.38
C ILE A 19 1.55 -15.54 21.36
N SER A 20 1.76 -16.82 21.67
CA SER A 20 2.93 -17.28 22.40
C SER A 20 4.17 -17.21 21.51
N ALA A 21 5.13 -16.38 21.92
CA ALA A 21 6.57 -16.50 21.67
C ALA A 21 7.04 -17.03 20.30
N TRP A 22 6.79 -16.25 19.24
CA TRP A 22 7.72 -16.20 18.11
C TRP A 22 8.11 -14.75 17.86
N GLN A 23 9.32 -14.42 18.31
CA GLN A 23 10.02 -13.19 17.96
C GLN A 23 10.45 -13.30 16.50
N GLN A 24 9.65 -12.77 15.59
CA GLN A 24 10.12 -12.32 14.28
C GLN A 24 9.09 -11.36 13.70
N GLN A 25 9.58 -10.47 12.84
CA GLN A 25 8.81 -9.40 12.23
C GLN A 25 7.48 -9.90 11.68
N PHE A 26 6.46 -9.05 11.84
CA PHE A 26 5.13 -9.08 11.20
C PHE A 26 4.89 -10.24 10.23
N LEU A 27 3.92 -11.08 10.59
CA LEU A 27 3.17 -11.96 9.69
C LEU A 27 2.89 -11.27 8.34
N ASP A 28 2.78 -12.08 7.29
CA ASP A 28 2.54 -11.58 5.93
C ASP A 28 1.30 -10.66 5.91
N SER A 29 1.41 -9.50 5.31
CA SER A 29 0.36 -8.47 5.32
C SER A 29 -0.05 -8.12 3.90
N ALA A 30 -1.35 -7.96 3.68
CA ALA A 30 -1.85 -7.44 2.42
C ALA A 30 -1.57 -5.94 2.31
N GLY A 31 -1.07 -5.52 1.15
CA GLY A 31 -0.83 -4.12 0.80
C GLY A 31 -1.54 -3.74 -0.49
N SER A 32 -1.91 -2.47 -0.60
CA SER A 32 -2.44 -1.89 -1.84
C SER A 32 -1.43 -0.94 -2.45
N HIS A 33 -1.17 -1.09 -3.76
CA HIS A 33 -0.34 -0.17 -4.52
C HIS A 33 -1.12 1.10 -4.86
N ASP A 34 -0.51 2.28 -4.72
CA ASP A 34 -1.16 3.58 -4.93
C ASP A 34 -2.52 3.65 -4.23
N SER A 35 -2.53 3.39 -2.92
CA SER A 35 -3.69 2.90 -2.18
C SER A 35 -4.93 3.77 -2.27
N PHE A 36 -4.76 5.08 -2.50
CA PHE A 36 -5.85 6.05 -2.53
C PHE A 36 -6.30 6.39 -3.96
N SER A 37 -5.85 5.67 -4.99
CA SER A 37 -6.19 5.95 -6.38
C SER A 37 -7.68 5.78 -6.72
N TYR A 38 -8.46 5.12 -5.86
CA TYR A 38 -9.94 5.11 -5.95
C TYR A 38 -10.54 6.52 -5.87
N SER A 39 -9.82 7.47 -5.26
CA SER A 39 -10.24 8.86 -5.09
C SER A 39 -9.99 9.74 -6.32
N LEU A 40 -9.33 9.20 -7.36
CA LEU A 40 -9.20 9.87 -8.65
C LEU A 40 -10.58 9.94 -9.32
N SER A 41 -10.96 11.10 -9.87
CA SER A 41 -12.30 11.31 -10.41
C SER A 41 -12.31 11.71 -11.88
N GLU A 42 -13.35 11.24 -12.59
CA GLU A 42 -13.62 11.57 -14.00
C GLU A 42 -14.00 13.05 -14.21
N GLY A 43 -14.46 13.71 -13.15
CA GLY A 43 -15.18 14.97 -13.26
C GLY A 43 -14.32 16.21 -13.49
N ASN A 44 -13.06 16.24 -13.04
CA ASN A 44 -12.12 17.38 -13.20
C ASN A 44 -10.72 17.07 -12.61
N GLY A 45 -10.26 15.81 -12.58
CA GLY A 45 -8.93 15.48 -12.08
C GLY A 45 -7.87 16.28 -12.82
N GLU A 46 -7.30 17.28 -12.15
CA GLU A 46 -6.19 18.05 -12.68
C GLU A 46 -5.00 17.10 -12.84
N ILE A 47 -4.24 17.28 -13.92
CA ILE A 47 -3.05 16.49 -14.17
C ILE A 47 -2.07 16.71 -13.03
N GLY A 48 -1.66 15.61 -12.41
CA GLY A 48 -0.74 15.63 -11.30
C GLY A 48 0.67 16.04 -11.76
N PRO A 49 1.49 16.60 -10.86
CA PRO A 49 2.89 16.94 -11.15
C PRO A 49 3.77 15.71 -11.50
N ASP A 50 3.27 14.50 -11.29
CA ASP A 50 3.93 13.23 -11.58
C ASP A 50 3.61 12.69 -12.99
N ALA A 51 2.68 13.31 -13.72
CA ALA A 51 2.37 12.91 -15.09
C ALA A 51 3.51 13.29 -16.06
N PRO A 52 3.88 12.40 -17.00
CA PRO A 52 4.88 12.73 -18.02
C PRO A 52 4.50 13.93 -18.88
N GLN A 53 5.47 14.75 -19.28
CA GLN A 53 5.22 15.99 -20.05
C GLN A 53 4.45 15.76 -21.36
N TYR A 54 4.66 14.64 -22.04
CA TYR A 54 3.94 14.32 -23.28
C TYR A 54 2.45 14.07 -23.01
N VAL A 55 2.09 13.52 -21.84
CA VAL A 55 0.70 13.33 -21.41
C VAL A 55 0.04 14.69 -21.20
N THR A 56 0.73 15.61 -20.52
CA THR A 56 0.25 16.99 -20.33
C THR A 56 0.02 17.69 -21.66
N SER A 57 0.97 17.58 -22.60
CA SER A 57 0.84 18.16 -23.95
C SER A 57 -0.30 17.54 -24.75
N LEU A 58 -0.43 16.21 -24.77
CA LEU A 58 -1.46 15.50 -25.53
C LEU A 58 -2.87 15.76 -24.97
N SER A 59 -2.97 15.92 -23.64
CA SER A 59 -4.24 16.28 -22.99
C SER A 59 -4.79 17.65 -23.40
N ARG A 60 -3.93 18.57 -23.85
CA ARG A 60 -4.34 19.88 -24.38
C ARG A 60 -4.89 19.78 -25.79
N VAL A 61 -4.45 18.79 -26.57
CA VAL A 61 -4.82 18.60 -27.98
C VAL A 61 -6.11 17.78 -28.13
N CYS A 62 -6.27 16.71 -27.35
CA CYS A 62 -7.46 15.83 -27.42
C CYS A 62 -7.96 15.44 -26.02
N PRO A 63 -8.43 16.41 -25.19
CA PRO A 63 -8.78 16.18 -23.79
C PRO A 63 -9.83 15.08 -23.59
N ALA A 64 -10.84 15.01 -24.48
CA ALA A 64 -11.95 14.07 -24.39
C ALA A 64 -11.54 12.59 -24.52
N LEU A 65 -10.44 12.30 -25.21
CA LEU A 65 -9.92 10.92 -25.36
C LEU A 65 -8.82 10.63 -24.33
N VAL A 66 -7.91 11.58 -24.14
CA VAL A 66 -6.68 11.39 -23.38
C VAL A 66 -6.97 11.40 -21.88
N ARG A 67 -7.82 12.29 -21.37
CA ARG A 67 -8.11 12.36 -19.93
C ARG A 67 -8.78 11.08 -19.39
N PRO A 68 -9.83 10.52 -20.05
CA PRO A 68 -10.37 9.25 -19.62
C PRO A 68 -9.35 8.10 -19.71
N ALA A 69 -8.45 8.14 -20.69
CA ALA A 69 -7.37 7.16 -20.78
C ALA A 69 -6.40 7.28 -19.60
N ILE A 70 -5.91 8.49 -19.29
CA ILE A 70 -5.04 8.74 -18.12
C ILE A 70 -5.71 8.17 -16.87
N LEU A 71 -6.96 8.52 -16.60
CA LEU A 71 -7.66 8.02 -15.42
C LEU A 71 -7.71 6.49 -15.38
N ARG A 72 -8.09 5.82 -16.48
CA ARG A 72 -8.15 4.35 -16.56
C ARG A 72 -6.80 3.68 -16.32
N TRP A 73 -5.70 4.38 -16.60
CA TRP A 73 -4.34 3.90 -16.42
C TRP A 73 -3.72 4.32 -15.08
N SER A 74 -4.26 5.34 -14.43
CA SER A 74 -3.86 5.85 -13.12
C SER A 74 -4.58 5.18 -11.95
N VAL A 75 -5.80 4.67 -12.14
CA VAL A 75 -6.52 4.00 -11.06
C VAL A 75 -5.93 2.61 -10.84
N THR A 76 -5.48 2.35 -9.61
CA THR A 76 -4.94 1.06 -9.14
C THR A 76 -5.86 0.36 -8.15
N GLN A 77 -6.76 1.07 -7.46
CA GLN A 77 -7.70 0.52 -6.49
C GLN A 77 -9.10 1.05 -6.78
N LYS A 78 -10.15 0.24 -6.60
CA LYS A 78 -11.53 0.76 -6.52
C LYS A 78 -12.07 0.84 -5.10
N ALA A 79 -11.51 0.05 -4.19
CA ALA A 79 -11.93 0.02 -2.80
C ALA A 79 -11.51 1.27 -2.04
N THR A 80 -12.39 1.76 -1.16
CA THR A 80 -12.09 2.91 -0.30
C THR A 80 -11.07 2.55 0.77
N VAL A 81 -10.49 3.54 1.47
CA VAL A 81 -9.62 3.29 2.64
C VAL A 81 -10.31 2.39 3.66
N THR A 82 -11.58 2.66 3.96
CA THR A 82 -12.36 1.87 4.92
C THR A 82 -12.51 0.43 4.44
N ASP A 83 -12.87 0.21 3.17
CA ASP A 83 -13.04 -1.15 2.62
C ASP A 83 -11.72 -1.93 2.67
N GLN A 84 -10.61 -1.30 2.27
CA GLN A 84 -9.28 -1.91 2.31
C GLN A 84 -8.93 -2.37 3.74
N LEU A 85 -9.13 -1.50 4.74
CA LEU A 85 -8.88 -1.84 6.15
C LEU A 85 -9.79 -2.96 6.65
N THR A 86 -11.08 -2.90 6.35
CA THR A 86 -12.06 -3.91 6.78
C THR A 86 -11.75 -5.30 6.21
N HIS A 87 -11.13 -5.37 5.03
CA HIS A 87 -10.79 -6.63 4.36
C HIS A 87 -9.30 -7.02 4.52
N GLY A 88 -8.63 -6.50 5.55
CA GLY A 88 -7.32 -7.01 5.98
C GLY A 88 -6.10 -6.35 5.34
N VAL A 89 -6.27 -5.29 4.53
CA VAL A 89 -5.13 -4.48 4.06
C VAL A 89 -4.54 -3.71 5.23
N ARG A 90 -3.23 -3.81 5.43
CA ARG A 90 -2.50 -3.11 6.52
C ARG A 90 -1.32 -2.29 6.02
N TYR A 91 -0.99 -2.39 4.74
CA TYR A 91 0.04 -1.57 4.11
C TYR A 91 -0.57 -0.64 3.06
N PHE A 92 -0.21 0.63 3.13
CA PHE A 92 -0.67 1.68 2.22
C PHE A 92 0.52 2.33 1.52
N ASP A 93 0.56 2.26 0.20
CA ASP A 93 1.50 2.96 -0.68
C ASP A 93 0.94 4.34 -1.05
N ILE A 94 1.65 5.39 -0.67
CA ILE A 94 1.15 6.77 -0.67
C ILE A 94 2.10 7.66 -1.47
N ARG A 95 1.55 8.28 -2.51
CA ARG A 95 2.19 9.35 -3.27
C ARG A 95 1.50 10.67 -2.98
N VAL A 96 2.29 11.72 -2.71
CA VAL A 96 1.77 12.99 -2.20
C VAL A 96 2.24 14.15 -3.06
N ALA A 97 1.32 15.07 -3.34
CA ALA A 97 1.63 16.40 -3.87
C ALA A 97 1.11 17.50 -2.91
N SER A 98 1.80 18.64 -2.89
CA SER A 98 1.32 19.85 -2.21
C SER A 98 0.65 20.77 -3.23
N ARG A 99 -0.53 21.33 -2.88
CA ARG A 99 -1.24 22.34 -3.67
C ARG A 99 -2.07 23.22 -2.74
N ASP A 100 -1.97 24.54 -2.89
CA ASP A 100 -2.71 25.53 -2.11
C ASP A 100 -2.62 25.29 -0.59
N SER A 101 -1.41 25.00 -0.10
CA SER A 101 -1.13 24.68 1.32
C SER A 101 -1.86 23.44 1.87
N ARG A 102 -2.36 22.57 0.98
CA ARG A 102 -2.97 21.27 1.32
C ARG A 102 -2.22 20.14 0.64
N PHE A 103 -2.39 18.93 1.17
CA PHE A 103 -1.78 17.73 0.64
C PHE A 103 -2.84 16.85 -0.02
N TYR A 104 -2.49 16.32 -1.19
CA TYR A 104 -3.36 15.44 -1.97
C TYR A 104 -2.62 14.17 -2.32
N PHE A 105 -3.37 13.08 -2.39
CA PHE A 105 -2.89 11.90 -3.12
C PHE A 105 -2.71 12.25 -4.60
N VAL A 106 -1.70 11.68 -5.24
CA VAL A 106 -1.46 11.87 -6.68
C VAL A 106 -1.04 10.57 -7.35
N HIS A 107 -1.59 10.30 -8.52
CA HIS A 107 -1.06 9.29 -9.43
C HIS A 107 -1.48 9.62 -10.88
N GLY A 108 -0.65 10.35 -11.62
CA GLY A 108 -0.95 10.97 -12.91
C GLY A 108 -2.00 12.09 -12.87
N LEU A 109 -2.92 12.03 -11.90
CA LEU A 109 -3.96 13.01 -11.61
C LEU A 109 -3.98 13.27 -10.10
N TYR A 110 -4.45 14.46 -9.72
CA TYR A 110 -4.79 14.74 -8.31
C TYR A 110 -5.98 13.89 -7.87
N GLY A 111 -5.84 13.30 -6.69
CA GLY A 111 -6.90 12.55 -6.00
C GLY A 111 -7.44 13.27 -4.78
N GLY A 112 -7.85 12.48 -3.79
CA GLY A 112 -8.45 12.95 -2.55
C GLY A 112 -7.48 13.73 -1.68
N ASP A 113 -8.07 14.60 -0.85
CA ASP A 113 -7.35 15.30 0.21
C ASP A 113 -6.75 14.29 1.22
N LEU A 114 -5.45 14.40 1.45
CA LEU A 114 -4.70 13.47 2.27
C LEU A 114 -5.14 13.50 3.73
N GLN A 115 -5.49 14.67 4.29
CA GLN A 115 -6.00 14.76 5.67
C GLN A 115 -7.30 13.97 5.83
N VAL A 116 -8.21 14.03 4.84
CA VAL A 116 -9.46 13.26 4.84
C VAL A 116 -9.18 11.75 4.77
N LEU A 117 -8.26 11.34 3.90
CA LEU A 117 -7.86 9.94 3.72
C LEU A 117 -7.21 9.36 4.97
N LEU A 118 -6.23 10.07 5.56
CA LEU A 118 -5.56 9.66 6.80
C LEU A 118 -6.53 9.63 8.00
N SER A 119 -7.52 10.52 8.04
CA SER A 119 -8.57 10.51 9.07
C SER A 119 -9.50 9.29 8.98
N GLN A 120 -9.64 8.66 7.81
CA GLN A 120 -10.36 7.38 7.68
C GLN A 120 -9.56 6.25 8.36
N ILE A 121 -8.24 6.21 8.14
CA ILE A 121 -7.33 5.27 8.80
C ILE A 121 -7.38 5.46 10.32
N GLN A 122 -7.25 6.70 10.80
CA GLN A 122 -7.30 7.02 12.24
C GLN A 122 -8.60 6.54 12.90
N ARG A 123 -9.75 6.71 12.22
CA ARG A 123 -11.05 6.27 12.72
C ARG A 123 -11.14 4.75 12.85
N PHE A 124 -10.63 4.02 11.86
CA PHE A 124 -10.54 2.56 11.94
C PHE A 124 -9.65 2.11 13.10
N LEU A 125 -8.47 2.70 13.24
CA LEU A 125 -7.53 2.33 14.32
C LEU A 125 -8.11 2.61 15.72
N SER A 126 -8.89 3.68 15.86
CA SER A 126 -9.55 4.06 17.11
C SER A 126 -10.57 3.01 17.58
N SER A 127 -11.26 2.34 16.65
CA SER A 127 -12.19 1.25 16.96
C SER A 127 -11.52 -0.13 17.00
N HIS A 128 -10.26 -0.23 16.58
CA HIS A 128 -9.50 -1.48 16.52
C HIS A 128 -8.10 -1.31 17.14
N PRO A 129 -7.98 -1.18 18.48
CA PRO A 129 -6.72 -0.86 19.18
C PRO A 129 -5.61 -1.93 19.02
N GLY A 130 -5.97 -3.09 18.46
CA GLY A 130 -5.05 -4.16 18.15
C GLY A 130 -4.35 -4.08 16.81
N GLU A 131 -4.88 -3.25 15.91
CA GLU A 131 -4.46 -3.22 14.52
C GLU A 131 -3.32 -2.24 14.35
N VAL A 132 -2.38 -2.62 13.48
CA VAL A 132 -1.22 -1.81 13.10
C VAL A 132 -1.23 -1.62 11.59
N VAL A 133 -1.01 -0.40 11.13
CA VAL A 133 -0.87 -0.06 9.72
C VAL A 133 0.51 0.49 9.40
N LEU A 134 0.96 0.20 8.18
CA LEU A 134 2.20 0.70 7.60
C LEU A 134 1.83 1.70 6.51
N LEU A 135 2.26 2.94 6.67
CA LEU A 135 2.06 4.00 5.70
C LEU A 135 3.40 4.28 5.00
N ASP A 136 3.56 3.85 3.76
CA ASP A 136 4.74 4.15 2.95
C ASP A 136 4.51 5.39 2.10
N PHE A 137 5.06 6.52 2.55
CA PHE A 137 5.13 7.74 1.74
C PHE A 137 6.24 7.59 0.72
N GLN A 138 5.90 6.93 -0.39
CA GLN A 138 6.84 6.45 -1.39
C GLN A 138 7.40 7.60 -2.24
N HIS A 139 6.53 8.52 -2.68
CA HIS A 139 6.90 9.66 -3.51
C HIS A 139 6.31 10.98 -3.01
N PHE A 140 7.10 12.04 -3.14
CA PHE A 140 6.72 13.42 -2.82
C PHE A 140 6.92 14.28 -4.07
N HIS A 141 5.86 14.84 -4.61
CA HIS A 141 5.89 15.64 -5.84
C HIS A 141 5.70 17.12 -5.52
N GLY A 142 6.75 17.91 -5.76
CA GLY A 142 6.71 19.37 -5.60
C GLY A 142 6.68 19.84 -4.14
N LEU A 143 6.98 18.99 -3.16
CA LEU A 143 7.06 19.40 -1.76
C LEU A 143 8.38 20.13 -1.47
N THR A 144 8.27 21.33 -0.89
CA THR A 144 9.38 22.09 -0.32
C THR A 144 9.69 21.63 1.11
N THR A 145 10.76 22.16 1.72
CA THR A 145 11.06 21.94 3.14
C THR A 145 9.92 22.40 4.07
N THR A 146 9.23 23.49 3.71
CA THR A 146 8.07 23.99 4.45
C THR A 146 6.90 23.02 4.33
N ASP A 147 6.65 22.49 3.14
CA ASP A 147 5.61 21.47 2.92
C ASP A 147 5.89 20.19 3.72
N HIS A 148 7.14 19.71 3.72
CA HIS A 148 7.53 18.57 4.54
C HIS A 148 7.31 18.82 6.03
N THR A 149 7.54 20.05 6.51
CA THR A 149 7.28 20.44 7.90
C THR A 149 5.78 20.43 8.20
N ALA A 150 4.95 20.99 7.32
CA ALA A 150 3.50 20.98 7.46
C ALA A 150 2.91 19.56 7.39
N LEU A 151 3.42 18.70 6.51
CA LEU A 151 2.99 17.30 6.41
C LEU A 151 3.32 16.51 7.68
N LYS A 152 4.48 16.78 8.32
CA LYS A 152 4.83 16.19 9.62
C LYS A 152 3.85 16.62 10.71
N VAL A 153 3.46 17.90 10.73
CA VAL A 153 2.46 18.40 11.67
C VAL A 153 1.11 17.71 11.44
N LEU A 154 0.66 17.61 10.20
CA LEU A 154 -0.56 16.89 9.84
C LEU A 154 -0.54 15.44 10.36
N LEU A 155 0.52 14.68 10.05
CA LEU A 155 0.67 13.29 10.50
C LEU A 155 0.65 13.17 12.03
N ARG A 156 1.35 14.07 12.73
CA ARG A 156 1.41 14.09 14.19
C ARG A 156 0.06 14.44 14.80
N GLN A 157 -0.70 15.35 14.20
CA GLN A 157 -2.04 15.71 14.65
C GLN A 157 -3.05 14.59 14.38
N THR A 158 -2.96 13.91 13.24
CA THR A 158 -3.88 12.81 12.89
C THR A 158 -3.65 11.60 13.78
N PHE A 159 -2.42 11.12 13.91
CA PHE A 159 -2.13 9.86 14.61
C PHE A 159 -1.67 10.03 16.06
N THR A 160 -1.43 11.26 16.50
CA THR A 160 -1.14 11.63 17.89
C THR A 160 -0.08 10.74 18.56
N THR A 161 -0.46 9.98 19.58
CA THR A 161 0.40 9.09 20.37
C THR A 161 0.53 7.69 19.78
N THR A 162 -0.21 7.36 18.72
CA THR A 162 -0.20 6.01 18.09
C THR A 162 0.94 5.81 17.09
N LEU A 163 1.71 6.86 16.79
CA LEU A 163 2.89 6.79 15.92
C LEU A 163 4.01 5.98 16.57
N ALA A 164 4.42 4.90 15.91
CA ALA A 164 5.49 4.03 16.36
C ALA A 164 6.87 4.70 16.15
N PRO A 165 7.72 4.77 17.19
CA PRO A 165 9.08 5.25 17.02
C PRO A 165 9.90 4.25 16.19
N ILE A 166 10.96 4.73 15.55
CA ILE A 166 11.92 3.91 14.80
C ILE A 166 12.56 2.91 15.76
N MET A 167 12.54 1.63 15.40
CA MET A 167 13.19 0.56 16.15
C MET A 167 13.58 -0.59 15.23
N HIS A 168 14.55 -1.39 15.67
CA HIS A 168 14.90 -2.62 14.98
C HIS A 168 13.91 -3.73 15.35
N SER A 169 13.42 -4.46 14.34
CA SER A 169 12.58 -5.65 14.50
C SER A 169 11.39 -5.48 15.47
N PRO A 170 10.47 -4.52 15.20
CA PRO A 170 9.25 -4.35 15.99
C PRO A 170 8.40 -5.62 15.98
N THR A 171 7.89 -6.00 17.15
CA THR A 171 6.89 -7.08 17.29
C THR A 171 5.50 -6.51 17.50
N LEU A 172 4.49 -7.26 17.09
CA LEU A 172 3.09 -6.88 17.29
C LEU A 172 2.73 -6.78 18.76
N SER A 173 3.21 -7.73 19.57
CA SER A 173 3.04 -7.69 21.03
C SER A 173 3.60 -6.40 21.62
N TYR A 174 4.78 -5.98 21.19
CA TYR A 174 5.35 -4.70 21.61
C TYR A 174 4.46 -3.52 21.19
N LEU A 175 4.11 -3.44 19.91
CA LEU A 175 3.32 -2.32 19.38
C LEU A 175 1.95 -2.21 20.07
N THR A 176 1.24 -3.33 20.22
CA THR A 176 -0.04 -3.37 20.94
C THR A 176 0.14 -3.00 22.42
N ARG A 177 1.16 -3.52 23.11
CA ARG A 177 1.42 -3.21 24.53
C ARG A 177 1.64 -1.72 24.77
N TYR A 178 2.37 -1.06 23.86
CA TYR A 178 2.68 0.37 23.95
C TYR A 178 1.68 1.26 23.20
N LYS A 179 0.58 0.67 22.68
CA LYS A 179 -0.48 1.37 21.94
C LYS A 179 0.02 2.10 20.68
N TYR A 180 1.08 1.59 20.07
CA TYR A 180 1.52 2.02 18.75
C TYR A 180 0.72 1.28 17.68
N GLN A 181 0.19 2.03 16.72
CA GLN A 181 -0.65 1.51 15.65
C GLN A 181 -0.21 1.96 14.25
N VAL A 182 0.69 2.93 14.13
CA VAL A 182 1.05 3.52 12.84
C VAL A 182 2.56 3.58 12.68
N LEU A 183 3.08 2.84 11.70
CA LEU A 183 4.46 2.98 11.24
C LEU A 183 4.45 3.84 9.98
N VAL A 184 5.15 4.98 10.02
CA VAL A 184 5.24 5.89 8.88
C VAL A 184 6.62 5.76 8.23
N PHE A 185 6.68 5.13 7.07
CA PHE A 185 7.88 5.12 6.24
C PHE A 185 7.89 6.37 5.38
N TYR A 186 9.00 7.11 5.41
CA TYR A 186 9.10 8.43 4.82
C TYR A 186 10.33 8.51 3.91
N ARG A 187 10.12 8.40 2.60
CA ARG A 187 11.21 8.27 1.61
C ARG A 187 11.84 9.61 1.21
N ASN A 188 12.06 10.50 2.18
CA ASN A 188 12.83 11.73 2.02
C ASN A 188 13.79 11.90 3.21
N LEU A 189 15.07 11.56 3.00
CA LEU A 189 16.08 11.50 4.06
C LEU A 189 16.30 12.85 4.75
N GLY A 190 16.27 13.95 4.01
CA GLY A 190 16.44 15.29 4.58
C GLY A 190 15.28 15.66 5.52
N ALA A 191 14.05 15.37 5.12
CA ALA A 191 12.85 15.67 5.90
C ALA A 191 12.62 14.73 7.08
N SER A 192 13.05 13.46 6.97
CA SER A 192 12.93 12.44 8.02
C SER A 192 14.07 12.48 9.05
N SER A 193 15.21 13.08 8.71
CA SER A 193 16.37 13.18 9.62
C SER A 193 15.99 13.83 10.95
N GLY A 194 16.40 13.22 12.06
CA GLY A 194 16.13 13.70 13.41
C GLY A 194 14.69 13.51 13.92
N VAL A 195 13.79 12.93 13.12
CA VAL A 195 12.40 12.68 13.53
C VAL A 195 12.22 11.22 13.95
N SER A 196 12.06 10.99 15.25
CA SER A 196 12.12 9.65 15.86
C SER A 196 11.01 8.67 15.48
N TRP A 197 9.97 9.12 14.76
CA TRP A 197 8.83 8.29 14.33
C TRP A 197 8.67 8.23 12.80
N LEU A 198 9.58 8.85 12.03
CA LEU A 198 9.62 8.75 10.58
C LEU A 198 10.66 7.72 10.15
N TRP A 199 10.20 6.53 9.81
CA TRP A 199 11.02 5.39 9.42
C TRP A 199 11.69 5.66 8.06
N PRO A 200 13.05 5.64 7.99
CA PRO A 200 13.74 5.79 6.72
C PRO A 200 13.45 4.65 5.76
N SER A 201 13.57 4.90 4.45
CA SER A 201 13.36 3.90 3.39
C SER A 201 14.21 2.63 3.56
N GLY A 202 15.38 2.74 4.19
CA GLY A 202 16.26 1.61 4.47
C GLY A 202 15.68 0.54 5.40
N PHE A 203 14.58 0.81 6.11
CA PHE A 203 13.84 -0.16 6.94
C PHE A 203 12.75 -0.92 6.16
N LEU A 204 12.44 -0.48 4.94
CA LEU A 204 11.41 -1.04 4.07
C LEU A 204 11.90 -1.09 2.61
N PRO A 205 12.87 -1.96 2.28
CA PRO A 205 13.15 -2.34 0.90
C PRO A 205 11.85 -2.61 0.12
N ASN A 206 11.73 -1.98 -1.06
CA ASN A 206 10.57 -2.06 -1.93
C ASN A 206 11.05 -2.21 -3.39
N PRO A 207 11.61 -3.40 -3.75
CA PRO A 207 12.11 -3.65 -5.10
C PRO A 207 10.96 -3.71 -6.11
N TRP A 208 11.17 -3.11 -7.28
CA TRP A 208 10.15 -2.92 -8.31
C TRP A 208 10.45 -3.81 -9.53
N PRO A 209 9.52 -4.73 -9.91
CA PRO A 209 9.73 -5.60 -11.07
C PRO A 209 9.83 -4.90 -12.44
N ASP A 210 9.23 -3.70 -12.59
CA ASP A 210 9.19 -2.90 -13.82
C ASP A 210 8.99 -3.72 -15.11
N THR A 211 7.92 -4.53 -15.14
CA THR A 211 7.61 -5.41 -16.28
C THR A 211 6.10 -5.48 -16.54
N THR A 212 5.75 -5.83 -17.78
CA THR A 212 4.37 -6.17 -18.19
C THR A 212 4.09 -7.68 -18.19
N SER A 213 5.10 -8.50 -17.89
CA SER A 213 5.03 -9.96 -17.92
C SER A 213 4.85 -10.55 -16.53
N VAL A 214 3.78 -11.31 -16.33
CA VAL A 214 3.50 -12.02 -15.06
C VAL A 214 4.63 -12.98 -14.71
N SER A 215 5.16 -13.73 -15.68
CA SER A 215 6.23 -14.70 -15.43
C SER A 215 7.56 -14.02 -15.05
N GLU A 216 7.86 -12.86 -15.62
CA GLU A 216 9.03 -12.07 -15.23
C GLU A 216 8.86 -11.48 -13.84
N MET A 217 7.67 -10.94 -13.54
CA MET A 217 7.32 -10.45 -12.21
C MET A 217 7.49 -11.55 -11.15
N LEU A 218 6.90 -12.74 -11.35
CA LEU A 218 7.02 -13.85 -10.40
C LEU A 218 8.48 -14.31 -10.20
N ARG A 219 9.28 -14.34 -11.28
CA ARG A 219 10.71 -14.67 -11.19
C ARG A 219 11.46 -13.62 -10.37
N PHE A 220 11.23 -12.34 -10.68
CA PHE A 220 11.80 -11.21 -9.96
C PHE A 220 11.48 -11.28 -8.46
N LEU A 221 10.21 -11.49 -8.11
CA LEU A 221 9.76 -11.62 -6.72
C LEU A 221 10.46 -12.77 -6.02
N LYS A 222 10.52 -13.95 -6.64
CA LYS A 222 11.19 -15.13 -6.07
C LYS A 222 12.68 -14.86 -5.80
N ASP A 223 13.37 -14.19 -6.70
CA ASP A 223 14.79 -13.91 -6.54
C ASP A 223 15.06 -12.84 -5.48
N HIS A 224 14.21 -11.82 -5.38
CA HIS A 224 14.35 -10.76 -4.37
C HIS A 224 13.94 -11.22 -2.97
N LEU A 225 12.99 -12.15 -2.84
CA LEU A 225 12.64 -12.78 -1.57
C LEU A 225 13.83 -13.53 -0.95
N LYS A 226 14.69 -14.17 -1.75
CA LYS A 226 15.91 -14.83 -1.26
C LYS A 226 16.93 -13.86 -0.68
N LEU A 227 16.89 -12.59 -1.10
CA LEU A 227 17.80 -11.53 -0.67
C LEU A 227 17.23 -10.70 0.50
N ARG A 228 16.02 -11.03 0.96
CA ARG A 228 15.34 -10.31 2.03
C ARG A 228 16.14 -10.38 3.32
N ASN A 229 16.34 -9.23 3.94
CA ASN A 229 16.89 -9.12 5.28
C ASN A 229 15.75 -9.27 6.30
N SER A 230 15.82 -10.28 7.17
CA SER A 230 14.82 -10.58 8.20
C SER A 230 14.74 -9.54 9.32
N ASP A 231 15.69 -8.61 9.40
CA ASP A 231 15.69 -7.47 10.34
C ASP A 231 15.05 -6.21 9.74
N LYS A 232 14.51 -6.29 8.52
CA LYS A 232 13.82 -5.19 7.85
C LYS A 232 12.47 -5.63 7.32
N PHE A 233 11.52 -4.70 7.28
CA PHE A 233 10.31 -4.90 6.50
C PHE A 233 10.67 -5.06 5.02
N PHE A 234 9.78 -5.66 4.24
CA PHE A 234 10.04 -5.91 2.84
C PHE A 234 8.74 -5.91 2.04
N VAL A 235 8.69 -5.11 0.99
CA VAL A 235 7.54 -5.05 0.08
C VAL A 235 7.77 -5.99 -1.09
N THR A 236 6.97 -7.05 -1.12
CA THR A 236 6.81 -7.98 -2.24
C THR A 236 5.82 -7.37 -3.22
N GLN A 237 6.35 -6.58 -4.15
CA GLN A 237 5.57 -5.73 -5.04
C GLN A 237 5.00 -6.52 -6.25
N CYS A 238 3.80 -7.07 -6.08
CA CYS A 238 3.10 -7.91 -7.06
C CYS A 238 2.30 -7.07 -8.08
N VAL A 239 2.97 -6.18 -8.81
CA VAL A 239 2.33 -5.29 -9.80
C VAL A 239 2.98 -5.43 -11.17
N LEU A 240 2.23 -5.07 -12.21
CA LEU A 240 2.76 -4.91 -13.56
C LEU A 240 2.84 -3.44 -13.91
N THR A 241 3.89 -3.05 -14.62
CA THR A 241 4.13 -1.66 -15.00
C THR A 241 4.05 -1.51 -16.51
N PRO A 242 3.05 -0.77 -17.03
CA PRO A 242 3.04 -0.41 -18.44
C PRO A 242 4.01 0.74 -18.72
N SER A 243 4.77 0.65 -19.81
CA SER A 243 5.53 1.80 -20.31
C SER A 243 4.60 2.86 -20.91
N GLY A 244 5.10 4.10 -21.04
CA GLY A 244 4.35 5.18 -21.68
C GLY A 244 3.87 4.84 -23.11
N GLY A 245 4.71 4.16 -23.89
CA GLY A 245 4.34 3.65 -25.22
C GLY A 245 3.29 2.54 -25.18
N TYR A 246 3.34 1.67 -24.17
CA TYR A 246 2.33 0.63 -23.96
C TYR A 246 0.94 1.24 -23.69
N VAL A 247 0.88 2.27 -22.83
CA VAL A 247 -0.33 3.04 -22.54
C VAL A 247 -0.86 3.74 -23.79
N ALA A 248 0.02 4.43 -24.53
CA ALA A 248 -0.34 5.16 -25.75
C ALA A 248 -0.94 4.25 -26.82
N ALA A 249 -0.43 3.03 -26.96
CA ALA A 249 -0.98 2.03 -27.89
C ALA A 249 -2.31 1.40 -27.41
N ARG A 250 -2.74 1.64 -26.16
CA ARG A 250 -3.90 0.99 -25.52
C ARG A 250 -4.80 2.00 -24.78
N LEU A 251 -5.10 3.12 -25.42
CA LEU A 251 -5.93 4.17 -24.82
C LEU A 251 -7.31 3.67 -24.36
N LEU A 252 -7.89 2.67 -25.03
CA LEU A 252 -9.20 2.10 -24.67
C LEU A 252 -9.15 0.99 -23.60
N SER A 253 -7.96 0.56 -23.19
CA SER A 253 -7.76 -0.39 -22.10
C SER A 253 -7.62 0.35 -20.76
N SER A 254 -7.30 -0.40 -19.71
CA SER A 254 -7.06 0.09 -18.35
C SER A 254 -5.97 -0.71 -17.66
N LEU A 255 -5.42 -0.13 -16.59
CA LEU A 255 -4.48 -0.84 -15.72
C LEU A 255 -5.13 -2.08 -15.09
N LYS A 256 -6.44 -2.01 -14.77
CA LYS A 256 -7.24 -3.13 -14.28
C LYS A 256 -7.15 -4.38 -15.16
N THR A 257 -7.07 -4.21 -16.47
CA THR A 257 -6.97 -5.34 -17.41
C THR A 257 -5.63 -6.06 -17.27
N MET A 258 -4.55 -5.32 -16.99
CA MET A 258 -3.23 -5.89 -16.71
C MET A 258 -3.19 -6.52 -15.32
N ALA A 259 -3.62 -5.79 -14.30
CA ALA A 259 -3.65 -6.26 -12.91
C ALA A 259 -4.46 -7.55 -12.76
N THR A 260 -5.54 -7.73 -13.52
CA THR A 260 -6.32 -8.98 -13.53
C THR A 260 -5.48 -10.21 -13.88
N LYS A 261 -4.47 -10.08 -14.75
CA LYS A 261 -3.58 -11.21 -15.09
C LYS A 261 -2.72 -11.61 -13.89
N THR A 262 -2.23 -10.62 -13.15
CA THR A 262 -1.47 -10.80 -11.91
C THR A 262 -2.37 -11.38 -10.81
N ASN A 263 -3.49 -10.73 -10.51
CA ASN A 263 -4.40 -11.12 -9.43
C ASN A 263 -5.00 -12.53 -9.59
N ARG A 264 -5.03 -13.09 -10.81
CA ARG A 264 -5.42 -14.48 -11.06
C ARG A 264 -4.42 -15.51 -10.52
N VAL A 265 -3.12 -15.20 -10.54
CA VAL A 265 -2.07 -16.15 -10.15
C VAL A 265 -1.60 -15.96 -8.71
N LEU A 266 -1.82 -14.79 -8.12
CA LEU A 266 -1.30 -14.46 -6.80
C LEU A 266 -1.81 -15.38 -5.67
N PRO A 267 -3.10 -15.76 -5.57
CA PRO A 267 -3.54 -16.61 -4.45
C PRO A 267 -2.83 -17.96 -4.41
N GLU A 268 -2.66 -18.61 -5.57
CA GLU A 268 -1.91 -19.87 -5.67
C GLU A 268 -0.42 -19.66 -5.36
N TRP A 269 0.17 -18.60 -5.91
CA TRP A 269 1.58 -18.27 -5.66
C TRP A 269 1.85 -18.02 -4.17
N VAL A 270 1.00 -17.25 -3.49
CA VAL A 270 1.11 -16.96 -2.04
C VAL A 270 0.96 -18.24 -1.21
N ASN A 271 0.04 -19.12 -1.57
CA ASN A 271 -0.10 -20.40 -0.88
C ASN A 271 1.15 -21.29 -1.04
N GLY A 272 1.83 -21.20 -2.18
CA GLY A 272 3.07 -21.92 -2.45
C GLY A 272 4.33 -21.32 -1.81
N LEU A 273 4.24 -20.18 -1.11
CA LEU A 273 5.35 -19.64 -0.34
C LEU A 273 5.57 -20.48 0.93
N GLU A 274 6.82 -20.56 1.38
CA GLU A 274 7.17 -21.23 2.64
C GLU A 274 6.38 -20.63 3.81
N ASP A 275 5.94 -21.50 4.72
CA ASP A 275 5.25 -21.07 5.93
C ASP A 275 6.24 -20.44 6.92
N GLY A 276 5.84 -19.32 7.52
CA GLY A 276 6.61 -18.64 8.55
C GLY A 276 7.75 -17.75 8.03
N PRO A 277 8.47 -17.07 8.94
CA PRO A 277 9.50 -16.11 8.56
C PRO A 277 10.71 -16.78 7.87
N PRO A 278 11.34 -16.09 6.91
CA PRO A 278 11.15 -14.69 6.62
C PRO A 278 9.87 -14.36 5.82
N GLY A 279 9.17 -15.32 5.21
CA GLY A 279 7.91 -15.07 4.49
C GLY A 279 8.01 -13.99 3.40
N ALA A 280 6.86 -13.52 2.89
CA ALA A 280 6.80 -12.42 1.93
C ALA A 280 6.78 -11.02 2.57
N ASN A 281 6.47 -10.96 3.87
CA ASN A 281 6.24 -9.80 4.70
C ASN A 281 5.10 -8.87 4.23
N ILE A 282 5.24 -8.09 3.16
CA ILE A 282 4.17 -7.22 2.66
C ILE A 282 3.88 -7.57 1.21
N ILE A 283 2.72 -8.15 0.93
CA ILE A 283 2.31 -8.52 -0.43
C ILE A 283 1.42 -7.41 -0.98
N MET A 284 2.00 -6.56 -1.83
CA MET A 284 1.33 -5.40 -2.40
C MET A 284 0.84 -5.69 -3.82
N THR A 285 -0.41 -5.35 -4.14
CA THR A 285 -0.95 -5.49 -5.51
C THR A 285 -1.89 -4.33 -5.90
N ASP A 286 -2.21 -4.24 -7.19
CA ASP A 286 -3.30 -3.46 -7.72
C ASP A 286 -4.64 -4.19 -7.55
N PHE A 287 -5.72 -3.45 -7.34
CA PHE A 287 -7.11 -3.91 -7.20
C PHE A 287 -7.24 -5.04 -6.18
N VAL A 288 -6.84 -4.76 -4.94
CA VAL A 288 -6.86 -5.71 -3.82
C VAL A 288 -8.26 -6.29 -3.56
N GLU A 289 -9.31 -5.57 -3.97
CA GLU A 289 -10.70 -6.01 -3.88
C GLU A 289 -11.12 -7.03 -4.95
N GLN A 290 -10.26 -7.30 -5.94
CA GLN A 290 -10.60 -8.18 -7.04
C GLN A 290 -10.85 -9.62 -6.56
N ASN A 291 -11.82 -10.27 -7.21
CA ASN A 291 -12.26 -11.63 -6.90
C ASN A 291 -12.69 -11.77 -5.44
N ASP A 292 -13.50 -10.83 -4.96
CA ASP A 292 -14.06 -10.84 -3.60
C ASP A 292 -12.98 -10.93 -2.51
N TRP A 293 -11.96 -10.06 -2.62
CA TRP A 293 -10.88 -9.97 -1.62
C TRP A 293 -10.12 -11.29 -1.38
N ILE A 294 -10.03 -12.15 -2.41
CA ILE A 294 -9.42 -13.48 -2.28
C ILE A 294 -7.96 -13.41 -1.80
N LEU A 295 -7.17 -12.45 -2.30
CA LEU A 295 -5.76 -12.35 -1.95
C LEU A 295 -5.57 -11.93 -0.48
N PRO A 296 -6.17 -10.82 0.01
CA PRO A 296 -6.13 -10.51 1.44
C PRO A 296 -6.62 -11.66 2.33
N SER A 297 -7.73 -12.31 1.94
CA SER A 297 -8.26 -13.45 2.67
C SER A 297 -7.28 -14.64 2.72
N THR A 298 -6.58 -14.91 1.61
CA THR A 298 -5.56 -15.96 1.52
C THR A 298 -4.39 -15.68 2.47
N ILE A 299 -3.89 -14.43 2.49
CA ILE A 299 -2.77 -14.01 3.34
C ILE A 299 -3.14 -14.14 4.83
N VAL A 300 -4.32 -13.64 5.22
CA VAL A 300 -4.81 -13.73 6.61
C VAL A 300 -4.98 -15.20 7.02
N SER A 301 -5.51 -16.03 6.13
CA SER A 301 -5.71 -17.47 6.39
C SER A 301 -4.39 -18.21 6.56
N LYS A 302 -3.38 -17.94 5.71
CA LYS A 302 -2.05 -18.54 5.80
C LYS A 302 -1.37 -18.21 7.12
N ASN A 303 -1.42 -16.94 7.53
CA ASN A 303 -0.92 -16.51 8.85
C ASN A 303 -1.56 -17.28 10.01
N TYR A 304 -2.87 -17.55 9.91
CA TYR A 304 -3.57 -18.31 10.95
C TYR A 304 -3.11 -19.76 11.01
N GLN A 305 -2.90 -20.40 9.86
CA GLN A 305 -2.41 -21.78 9.79
C GLN A 305 -1.01 -21.91 10.41
N SER A 306 -0.10 -20.98 10.10
CA SER A 306 1.25 -20.98 10.67
C SER A 306 1.29 -20.76 12.20
N LEU A 307 0.22 -20.22 12.80
CA LEU A 307 0.10 -20.07 14.26
C LEU A 307 -0.42 -21.33 14.96
N LEU A 308 -0.96 -22.30 14.21
CA LEU A 308 -1.49 -23.56 14.75
C LEU A 308 -0.50 -24.73 14.69
N THR A 309 0.59 -24.56 13.94
CA THR A 309 1.68 -25.53 13.74
C THR A 309 2.88 -25.20 14.61
#